data_AF-A0A1R3I9U6-F1
#
_entry.id   AF-A0A1R3I9U6-F1
#
_cell.length_a   1.000
_cell.length_b   1.000
_cell.length_c   1.000
_cell.angle_alpha   90.00
_cell.angle_beta   90.00
_cell.angle_gamma   90.00
#
_symmetry.space_group_name_H-M   'P 1'
#
loop_
_entity.id
_entity.type
_entity.pdbx_description
1 polymer ?
#
loop_
_entity_poly.entity_id
_entity_poly.type
_entity_poly.pdbx_seq_one_letter_code
_entity_poly.pdbx_strand_id
1 'polypeptide(L)' 'VTEECMEKGIAVCKDGASLKKIGKRISEHAEKYGYGVVERFVGHAVGTIFHSKPIIMHHCNESPGVMLEGQTFTI' A
#
# COMPACT_ATOMS: atom_id res chain seq x y z
N VAL A 1 14.54 2.86 -6.96
CA VAL A 1 14.04 2.83 -5.56
C VAL A 1 12.54 3.14 -5.45
N THR A 2 12.02 4.33 -5.78
CA THR A 2 10.56 4.60 -5.62
C THR A 2 9.68 3.70 -6.48
N GLU A 3 10.04 3.46 -7.74
CA GLU A 3 9.34 2.52 -8.62
C GLU A 3 9.40 1.09 -8.07
N GLU A 4 10.58 0.63 -7.63
CA GLU A 4 10.75 -0.67 -6.96
C GLU A 4 9.90 -0.79 -5.67
N CYS A 5 9.69 0.30 -4.91
CA CYS A 5 8.77 0.31 -3.78
C CYS A 5 7.33 0.00 -4.24
N MET A 6 6.85 0.68 -5.29
CA MET A 6 5.53 0.45 -5.86
C MET A 6 5.38 -1.01 -6.31
N GLU A 7 6.33 -1.53 -7.09
CA GLU A 7 6.33 -2.93 -7.55
C GLU A 7 6.32 -3.92 -6.38
N LYS A 8 7.11 -3.69 -5.33
CA LYS A 8 7.12 -4.52 -4.12
C LYS A 8 5.83 -4.44 -3.32
N GLY A 9 5.18 -3.27 -3.31
CA GLY A 9 3.85 -3.07 -2.77
C GLY A 9 2.82 -3.91 -3.52
N ILE A 10 2.81 -3.85 -4.87
CA ILE A 10 1.93 -4.64 -5.73
C ILE A 10 2.17 -6.15 -5.54
N ALA A 11 3.42 -6.59 -5.38
CA ALA A 11 3.77 -8.00 -5.27
C ALA A 11 3.17 -8.72 -4.03
N VAL A 12 2.66 -7.99 -3.03
CA VAL A 12 1.97 -8.61 -1.88
C VAL A 12 0.46 -8.76 -2.09
N CYS A 13 -0.08 -8.18 -3.17
CA CYS A 13 -1.52 -8.15 -3.42
C CYS A 13 -2.05 -9.51 -3.85
N LYS A 14 -3.01 -10.01 -3.08
CA LYS A 14 -3.80 -11.21 -3.37
C LYS A 14 -5.00 -11.25 -2.42
N ASP A 15 -6.02 -12.03 -2.79
CA ASP A 15 -7.18 -12.25 -1.92
C ASP A 15 -6.75 -12.74 -0.51
N GLY A 16 -7.35 -12.15 0.52
CA GLY A 16 -7.04 -12.41 1.93
C GLY A 16 -5.72 -11.83 2.44
N ALA A 17 -4.89 -11.17 1.61
CA ALA A 17 -3.68 -10.52 2.10
C ALA A 17 -4.00 -9.28 2.93
N SER A 18 -3.26 -9.05 4.02
CA SER A 18 -3.46 -7.85 4.84
C SER A 18 -2.93 -6.60 4.13
N LEU A 19 -3.72 -5.52 4.16
CA LEU A 19 -3.38 -4.23 3.52
C LEU A 19 -2.06 -3.63 4.05
N LYS A 20 -1.79 -3.78 5.36
CA LYS A 20 -0.55 -3.25 5.98
C LYS A 20 0.74 -3.86 5.42
N LYS A 21 0.66 -5.00 4.71
CA LYS A 21 1.83 -5.59 4.03
C LYS A 21 2.39 -4.69 2.94
N ILE A 22 1.55 -3.86 2.29
CA ILE A 22 2.00 -2.89 1.27
C ILE A 22 2.98 -1.91 1.91
N GLY A 23 2.53 -1.19 2.94
CA GLY A 23 3.36 -0.20 3.62
C GLY A 23 4.62 -0.79 4.25
N LYS A 24 4.53 -2.01 4.81
CA LYS A 24 5.70 -2.73 5.32
C LYS A 24 6.75 -2.97 4.21
N ARG A 25 6.36 -3.46 3.03
CA ARG A 25 7.30 -3.74 1.94
C ARG A 25 7.91 -2.48 1.33
N ILE A 26 7.13 -1.42 1.23
CA ILE A 26 7.60 -0.11 0.76
C ILE A 26 8.64 0.45 1.74
N SER A 27 8.33 0.50 3.04
CA SER A 27 9.27 0.97 4.07
C SER A 27 10.57 0.14 4.11
N GLU A 28 10.47 -1.19 4.15
CA GLU A 28 11.66 -2.07 4.15
C GLU A 28 12.57 -1.81 2.94
N HIS A 29 12.00 -1.53 1.77
CA HIS A 29 12.79 -1.24 0.58
C HIS A 29 13.40 0.16 0.61
N ALA A 30 12.62 1.19 0.94
CA ALA A 30 13.09 2.57 1.02
C ALA A 30 14.22 2.74 2.05
N GLU A 31 14.06 2.14 3.24
CA GLU A 31 15.01 2.22 4.35
C GLU A 31 16.38 1.61 3.98
N LYS A 32 16.41 0.54 3.17
CA LYS A 32 17.66 -0.07 2.69
C LYS A 32 18.55 0.92 1.94
N TYR A 33 17.96 1.94 1.32
CA TYR A 33 18.67 2.99 0.58
C TYR A 33 18.72 4.33 1.34
N GLY A 34 18.33 4.35 2.61
CA GLY A 34 18.37 5.56 3.45
C GLY A 34 17.25 6.57 3.19
N TYR A 35 16.15 6.15 2.56
CA TYR A 35 14.98 7.02 2.34
C TYR A 35 13.87 6.75 3.35
N GLY A 36 13.08 7.80 3.65
CA GLY A 36 11.83 7.69 4.40
C GLY A 36 10.60 7.60 3.48
N VAL A 37 9.44 7.26 4.07
CA VAL A 37 8.16 7.19 3.36
C VAL A 37 7.21 8.24 3.91
N VAL A 38 6.53 8.97 3.02
CA VAL A 38 5.60 10.05 3.42
C VAL A 38 4.38 9.47 4.12
N GLU A 39 4.05 10.01 5.31
CA GLU A 39 2.91 9.55 6.12
C GLU A 39 1.59 10.31 5.84
N ARG A 40 1.68 11.50 5.26
CA ARG A 40 0.53 12.41 5.07
C ARG A 40 -0.35 12.07 3.88
N PHE A 41 0.14 11.26 2.94
CA PHE A 41 -0.59 10.85 1.75
C PHE A 41 -0.63 9.33 1.64
N VAL A 42 -1.72 8.84 1.06
CA VAL A 42 -2.10 7.42 1.05
C VAL A 42 -2.69 7.08 -0.30
N GLY A 43 -2.63 5.80 -0.68
CA GLY A 43 -3.47 5.24 -1.72
C GLY A 43 -4.90 5.06 -1.23
N HIS A 44 -5.82 4.78 -2.15
CA HIS A 44 -7.24 4.71 -1.88
C HIS A 44 -7.95 3.79 -2.87
N ALA A 45 -9.14 3.32 -2.50
CA ALA A 45 -10.01 2.70 -3.49
C ALA A 45 -10.51 3.72 -4.51
N VAL A 46 -10.64 3.25 -5.75
CA VAL A 46 -11.11 4.04 -6.90
C VAL A 46 -12.06 3.22 -7.76
N GLY A 47 -13.07 3.88 -8.32
CA GLY A 47 -14.08 3.29 -9.17
C GLY A 47 -15.09 4.37 -9.60
N THR A 48 -16.37 4.15 -9.34
CA THR A 48 -17.41 5.19 -9.51
C THR A 48 -17.23 6.38 -8.57
N ILE A 49 -16.54 6.17 -7.44
CA ILE A 49 -16.13 7.21 -6.49
C ILE A 49 -14.62 7.41 -6.63
N PHE A 50 -14.18 8.67 -6.73
CA PHE A 50 -12.77 8.98 -6.96
C PHE A 50 -11.87 8.57 -5.78
N HIS A 51 -12.25 8.91 -4.55
CA HIS A 51 -11.57 8.49 -3.32
C HIS A 51 -12.54 7.79 -2.39
N SER A 52 -12.29 6.50 -2.10
CA SER A 52 -13.10 5.71 -1.17
C SER A 52 -12.25 4.73 -0.37
N LYS A 53 -12.87 3.94 0.52
CA LYS A 53 -12.19 2.90 1.30
C LYS A 53 -11.94 1.64 0.45
N PRO A 54 -10.88 0.86 0.72
CA PRO A 54 -9.89 1.04 1.79
C PRO A 54 -8.89 2.18 1.57
N ILE A 55 -8.30 2.65 2.68
CA ILE A 55 -7.11 3.51 2.68
C ILE A 55 -5.87 2.62 2.63
N ILE A 56 -4.91 2.96 1.77
CA ILE A 56 -3.68 2.20 1.58
C ILE A 56 -2.50 3.01 2.11
N MET A 57 -2.00 2.63 3.28
CA MET A 57 -0.85 3.27 3.91
C MET A 57 0.46 2.78 3.27
N HIS A 58 1.32 3.71 2.84
CA HIS A 58 2.60 3.39 2.19
C HIS A 58 3.77 3.21 3.16
N HIS A 59 3.66 3.72 4.39
CA HIS A 59 4.64 3.50 5.45
C HIS A 59 4.27 2.26 6.28
N CYS A 60 5.25 1.68 6.98
CA CYS A 60 5.01 0.59 7.93
C CYS A 60 4.00 1.01 9.00
N ASN A 61 2.93 0.22 9.18
CA ASN A 61 1.80 0.59 10.03
C ASN A 61 1.05 -0.66 10.55
N GLU A 62 0.14 -0.46 11.49
CA GLU A 62 -0.70 -1.51 12.08
C GLU A 62 -2.18 -1.38 11.70
N SER A 63 -2.50 -0.66 10.61
CA SER A 63 -3.88 -0.48 10.18
C SER A 63 -4.54 -1.82 9.83
N PRO A 64 -5.77 -2.06 10.28
CA PRO A 64 -6.48 -3.31 9.99
C PRO A 64 -6.96 -3.34 8.54
N GLY A 65 -7.30 -4.54 8.07
CA GLY A 65 -7.94 -4.76 6.78
C GLY A 65 -7.27 -5.85 5.97
N VAL A 66 -8.08 -6.46 5.11
CA VAL A 66 -7.69 -7.51 4.17
C VAL A 66 -8.17 -7.14 2.77
N MET A 67 -7.37 -7.52 1.79
CA MET A 67 -7.73 -7.42 0.38
C MET A 67 -8.78 -8.47 0.06
N LEU A 68 -9.76 -8.09 -0.74
CA LEU A 68 -10.82 -8.97 -1.24
C LEU A 68 -10.77 -9.00 -2.76
N GLU A 69 -11.02 -10.17 -3.34
CA GLU A 69 -11.20 -10.31 -4.78
C GLU A 69 -12.21 -9.27 -5.33
N GLY A 70 -11.91 -8.68 -6.49
CA GLY A 70 -12.72 -7.65 -7.14
C GLY A 70 -12.50 -6.22 -6.62
N GLN A 71 -11.70 -6.00 -5.58
CA GLN A 71 -11.33 -4.65 -5.15
C GLN A 71 -10.42 -3.94 -6.17
N THR A 72 -10.65 -2.64 -6.36
CA THR A 72 -9.80 -1.75 -7.17
C THR A 72 -9.30 -0.60 -6.29
N PHE A 73 -7.98 -0.45 -6.18
CA PHE A 73 -7.35 0.59 -5.36
C PHE A 73 -5.98 1.00 -5.92
N THR A 74 -5.47 2.12 -5.42
CA THR A 74 -4.18 2.70 -5.80
C THR A 74 -3.10 2.39 -4.75
N ILE A 75 -1.85 2.31 -5.22
CA ILE A 75 -0.62 2.23 -4.42
C ILE A 75 0.31 3.33 -4.94
#